data_AF-A0A7X7BXL4-F1
#
_entry.id   AF-A0A7X7BXL4-F1
#
_cell.length_a   1.000
_cell.length_b   1.000
_cell.length_c   1.000
_cell.angle_alpha   90.00
_cell.angle_beta   90.00
_cell.angle_gamma   90.00
#
_symmetry.space_group_name_H-M   'P 1'
#
loop_
_entity.id
_entity.type
_entity.pdbx_description
1 polymer ?
#
loop_
_entity_poly.entity_id
_entity_poly.type
_entity_poly.pdbx_seq_one_letter_code
_entity_poly.pdbx_strand_id
1 'polypeptide(L)'
;MKDRLFRLVVPLLVYTFVLNPLLRVLFLNDRFHFSGFGPMWFVATLIVLELLYIALRKVINKIKMPKVTFGSVALFVILAGFMAFLVRIKMPFTRNVLINITLGFFVLYVLMYLLGLIVCRSGALEKLSMKKGWVMLVIAVMSLPVAYFCIFHHSAEFVGGGSLASLAYALWESVMCVCVSYFILSFGKHHVNGASRFWQGLAGDSYMVYIIHPFFVVGFTRLLENSGANAFVCLMATLVLSLVCGFIVARLLRVLLHKIGYQWI
;
A
#
# COMPACT_ATOMS: atom_id res chain seq x y z
N MET A 1 12.10 -19.98 1.08
CA MET A 1 11.12 -19.27 1.94
C MET A 1 11.74 -18.70 3.20
N LYS A 2 12.61 -19.45 3.91
CA LYS A 2 13.33 -18.93 5.09
C LYS A 2 14.03 -17.59 4.79
N ASP A 3 14.78 -17.51 3.70
CA ASP A 3 15.47 -16.27 3.32
C ASP A 3 14.53 -15.09 3.03
N ARG A 4 13.35 -15.34 2.44
CA ARG A 4 12.36 -14.27 2.18
C ARG A 4 11.72 -13.78 3.47
N LEU A 5 11.41 -14.68 4.40
CA LEU A 5 10.81 -14.33 5.68
C LEU A 5 11.81 -13.54 6.53
N PHE A 6 13.07 -13.97 6.56
CA PHE A 6 14.15 -13.21 7.21
C PHE A 6 14.33 -11.80 6.60
N ARG A 7 14.22 -11.66 5.27
CA ARG A 7 14.26 -10.35 4.55
C ARG A 7 13.12 -9.41 4.87
N LEU A 8 12.01 -9.90 5.41
CA LEU A 8 10.86 -9.06 5.76
C LEU A 8 10.77 -8.83 7.28
N VAL A 9 11.04 -9.87 8.07
CA VAL A 9 10.93 -9.83 9.53
C VAL A 9 12.05 -9.00 10.17
N VAL A 10 13.30 -9.14 9.69
CA VAL A 10 14.41 -8.38 10.29
C VAL A 10 14.20 -6.86 10.12
N PRO A 11 13.91 -6.33 8.91
CA PRO A 11 13.62 -4.91 8.76
C PRO A 11 12.39 -4.45 9.54
N LEU A 12 11.35 -5.29 9.64
CA LEU A 12 10.15 -4.99 10.44
C LEU A 12 10.51 -4.80 11.91
N LEU A 13 11.29 -5.71 12.50
CA LEU A 13 11.70 -5.63 13.90
C LEU A 13 12.61 -4.43 14.14
N VAL A 14 13.64 -4.22 13.30
CA VAL A 14 14.54 -3.07 13.38
C VAL A 14 13.74 -1.77 13.28
N TYR A 15 12.80 -1.68 12.33
CA TYR A 15 11.99 -0.48 12.19
C TYR A 15 11.12 -0.25 13.43
N THR A 16 10.46 -1.29 13.91
CA THR A 16 9.48 -1.18 14.99
C THR A 16 10.09 -0.85 16.33
N PHE A 17 11.25 -1.44 16.66
CA PHE A 17 11.89 -1.30 17.97
C PHE A 17 12.97 -0.23 18.02
N VAL A 18 13.58 0.12 16.89
CA VAL A 18 14.68 1.10 16.84
C VAL A 18 14.26 2.34 16.10
N LEU A 19 13.86 2.20 14.84
CA LEU A 19 13.67 3.37 13.97
C LEU A 19 12.42 4.18 14.33
N ASN A 20 11.28 3.54 14.58
CA ASN A 20 10.04 4.23 14.90
C ASN A 20 10.13 5.00 16.22
N PRO A 21 10.60 4.41 17.34
CA PRO A 21 10.79 5.15 18.58
C PRO A 21 11.81 6.29 18.43
N LEU A 22 12.91 6.06 17.68
CA LEU A 22 13.92 7.09 17.43
C LEU A 22 13.37 8.26 16.61
N LEU A 23 12.58 8.00 15.57
CA LEU A 23 11.88 9.03 14.80
C LEU A 23 10.98 9.89 15.71
N ARG A 24 10.23 9.27 16.61
CA ARG A 24 9.32 9.98 17.52
C ARG A 24 10.07 10.83 18.55
N VAL A 25 11.16 10.32 19.11
CA VAL A 25 12.02 11.08 20.02
C VAL A 25 12.62 12.28 19.30
N LEU A 26 13.19 12.09 18.11
CA LEU A 26 13.89 13.14 17.38
C LEU A 26 12.97 14.24 16.86
N PHE A 27 11.81 13.88 16.31
CA PHE A 27 10.98 14.84 15.58
C PHE A 27 9.66 15.20 16.27
N LEU A 28 9.17 14.35 17.17
CA LEU A 28 7.88 14.57 17.83
C LEU A 28 8.02 14.92 19.31
N ASN A 29 9.24 15.00 19.86
CA ASN A 29 9.53 15.20 21.28
C ASN A 29 8.77 14.22 22.19
N ASP A 30 8.60 12.99 21.71
CA ASP A 30 7.91 11.91 22.41
C ASP A 30 8.90 11.04 23.19
N ARG A 31 8.42 10.18 24.10
CA ARG A 31 9.28 9.23 24.82
C ARG A 31 9.66 8.05 23.94
N PHE A 32 10.84 7.46 24.18
CA PHE A 32 11.20 6.21 23.53
C PHE A 32 10.31 5.08 24.06
N HIS A 33 9.28 4.72 23.29
CA HIS A 33 8.38 3.63 23.61
C HIS A 33 7.91 2.92 22.34
N PHE A 34 7.47 1.67 22.50
CA PHE A 34 6.82 0.95 21.42
C PHE A 34 5.51 1.66 21.06
N SER A 35 5.43 2.16 19.83
CA SER A 35 4.26 2.91 19.36
C SER A 35 3.74 2.38 18.02
N GLY A 36 4.03 1.10 17.79
CA GLY A 36 3.53 0.30 16.71
C GLY A 36 4.39 0.19 15.47
N PHE A 37 3.84 -0.44 14.43
CA PHE A 37 4.58 -0.80 13.22
C PHE A 37 4.89 0.41 12.32
N GLY A 38 4.28 1.57 12.57
CA GLY A 38 4.33 2.69 11.63
C GLY A 38 4.01 2.24 10.21
N PRO A 39 4.66 2.77 9.16
CA PRO A 39 4.44 2.37 7.77
C PRO A 39 4.68 0.88 7.49
N MET A 40 5.48 0.19 8.30
CA MET A 40 5.77 -1.25 8.16
C MET A 40 4.59 -2.15 8.51
N TRP A 41 3.44 -1.59 8.92
CA TRP A 41 2.18 -2.34 9.10
C TRP A 41 1.81 -3.15 7.85
N PHE A 42 2.13 -2.63 6.66
CA PHE A 42 1.89 -3.32 5.39
C PHE A 42 2.75 -4.60 5.27
N VAL A 43 4.04 -4.53 5.61
CA VAL A 43 4.93 -5.71 5.62
C VAL A 43 4.46 -6.74 6.66
N ALA A 44 4.06 -6.29 7.86
CA ALA A 44 3.48 -7.16 8.87
C ALA A 44 2.23 -7.89 8.35
N THR A 45 1.34 -7.15 7.67
CA THR A 45 0.13 -7.71 7.04
C THR A 45 0.47 -8.75 5.98
N LEU A 46 1.44 -8.46 5.11
CA LEU A 46 1.90 -9.41 4.08
C LEU A 46 2.47 -10.69 4.70
N ILE A 47 3.24 -10.61 5.78
CA ILE A 47 3.76 -11.80 6.48
C ILE A 47 2.61 -12.67 6.97
N VAL A 48 1.58 -12.08 7.58
CA VAL A 48 0.40 -12.81 8.05
C VAL A 48 -0.32 -13.49 6.87
N LEU A 49 -0.52 -12.78 5.76
CA LEU A 49 -1.16 -13.34 4.56
C LEU A 49 -0.34 -14.47 3.93
N GLU A 50 0.99 -14.35 3.89
CA GLU A 50 1.88 -15.41 3.42
C GLU A 50 1.82 -16.64 4.32
N LEU A 51 1.83 -16.48 5.64
CA LEU A 51 1.69 -17.59 6.59
C LEU A 51 0.34 -18.30 6.43
N LEU A 52 -0.75 -17.52 6.30
CA LEU A 52 -2.08 -18.05 6.02
C LEU A 52 -2.12 -18.79 4.67
N TYR A 53 -1.49 -18.23 3.63
CA TYR A 53 -1.39 -18.90 2.34
C TYR A 53 -0.67 -20.24 2.46
N ILE A 54 0.45 -20.33 3.18
CA ILE A 54 1.16 -21.60 3.41
C ILE A 54 0.27 -22.62 4.10
N ALA A 55 -0.44 -22.20 5.15
CA ALA A 55 -1.34 -23.06 5.91
C ALA A 55 -2.48 -23.59 5.02
N LEU A 56 -3.04 -22.73 4.17
CA LEU A 56 -4.19 -23.04 3.31
C LEU A 56 -3.79 -23.50 1.90
N ARG A 57 -2.49 -23.59 1.58
CA ARG A 57 -2.00 -23.83 0.21
C ARG A 57 -2.58 -25.09 -0.42
N LYS A 58 -2.77 -26.14 0.39
CA LYS A 58 -3.32 -27.43 -0.08
C LYS A 58 -4.78 -27.30 -0.54
N VAL A 59 -5.54 -26.40 0.08
CA VAL A 59 -6.93 -26.12 -0.29
C VAL A 59 -6.96 -25.16 -1.48
N ILE A 60 -6.22 -24.05 -1.38
CA ILE A 60 -6.17 -23.01 -2.42
C ILE A 60 -5.68 -23.59 -3.76
N ASN A 61 -4.71 -24.50 -3.74
CA ASN A 61 -4.17 -25.11 -4.96
C ASN A 61 -5.14 -26.04 -5.68
N LYS A 62 -6.18 -26.53 -5.01
CA LYS A 62 -7.23 -27.36 -5.62
C LYS A 62 -8.31 -26.53 -6.32
N ILE A 63 -8.39 -25.23 -6.05
CA ILE A 63 -9.39 -24.34 -6.65
C ILE A 63 -9.03 -24.13 -8.12
N LYS A 64 -9.98 -24.42 -9.03
CA LYS A 64 -9.82 -24.12 -10.46
C LYS A 64 -9.82 -22.61 -10.65
N MET A 65 -8.81 -22.08 -11.33
CA MET A 65 -8.68 -20.64 -11.52
C MET A 65 -9.77 -20.16 -12.48
N PRO A 66 -10.59 -19.15 -12.09
CA PRO A 66 -11.57 -18.57 -12.99
C PRO A 66 -10.87 -17.83 -14.13
N LYS A 67 -11.51 -17.78 -15.30
CA LYS A 67 -11.02 -16.96 -16.42
C LYS A 67 -11.16 -15.49 -16.06
N VAL A 68 -10.06 -14.74 -16.13
CA VAL A 68 -10.05 -13.29 -15.91
C VAL A 68 -10.67 -12.59 -17.11
N THR A 69 -11.96 -12.28 -17.00
CA THR A 69 -12.75 -11.49 -17.98
C THR A 69 -13.19 -10.17 -17.35
N PHE A 70 -13.59 -9.20 -18.18
CA PHE A 70 -14.11 -7.92 -17.66
C PHE A 70 -15.30 -8.12 -16.70
N GLY A 71 -16.21 -9.05 -17.02
CA GLY A 71 -17.32 -9.41 -16.14
C GLY A 71 -16.87 -10.01 -14.81
N SER A 72 -15.84 -10.87 -14.79
CA SER A 72 -15.30 -11.41 -13.54
C SER A 72 -14.65 -10.34 -12.67
N VAL A 73 -14.00 -9.33 -13.28
CA VAL A 73 -13.41 -8.20 -12.56
C VAL A 73 -14.51 -7.31 -11.98
N ALA A 74 -15.55 -6.99 -12.77
CA ALA A 74 -16.68 -6.21 -12.29
C ALA A 74 -17.41 -6.91 -11.13
N LEU A 75 -17.64 -8.22 -11.24
CA LEU A 75 -18.22 -9.03 -10.17
C LEU A 75 -17.34 -9.00 -8.91
N PHE A 76 -16.03 -9.15 -9.08
CA PHE A 76 -15.09 -9.09 -7.96
C PHE A 76 -15.11 -7.71 -7.27
N VAL A 77 -15.14 -6.61 -8.02
CA VAL A 77 -15.26 -5.24 -7.48
C VAL A 77 -16.53 -5.12 -6.63
N ILE A 78 -17.68 -5.52 -7.18
CA ILE A 78 -18.97 -5.43 -6.48
C ILE A 78 -18.95 -6.25 -5.19
N LEU A 79 -18.51 -7.51 -5.26
CA LEU A 79 -18.42 -8.39 -4.10
C LEU A 79 -17.43 -7.87 -3.06
N ALA A 80 -16.29 -7.34 -3.49
CA ALA A 80 -15.27 -6.80 -2.60
C ALA A 80 -15.77 -5.56 -1.85
N GLY A 81 -16.40 -4.61 -2.55
CA GLY A 81 -17.00 -3.44 -1.93
C GLY A 81 -18.16 -3.81 -0.99
N PHE A 82 -18.99 -4.77 -1.37
CA PHE A 82 -20.07 -5.24 -0.50
C PHE A 82 -19.55 -5.95 0.76
N MET A 83 -18.54 -6.82 0.65
CA MET A 83 -17.91 -7.44 1.82
C MET A 83 -17.24 -6.40 2.71
N ALA A 84 -16.58 -5.39 2.13
CA ALA A 84 -15.99 -4.28 2.89
C ALA A 84 -17.07 -3.50 3.65
N PHE A 85 -18.21 -3.22 3.02
CA PHE A 85 -19.37 -2.61 3.67
C PHE A 85 -19.90 -3.45 4.83
N LEU A 86 -20.12 -4.76 4.65
CA LEU A 86 -20.63 -5.64 5.70
C LEU A 86 -19.74 -5.65 6.95
N VAL A 87 -18.41 -5.67 6.75
CA VAL A 87 -17.46 -5.59 7.86
C VAL A 87 -17.52 -4.22 8.55
N ARG A 88 -17.68 -3.14 7.78
CA ARG A 88 -17.76 -1.77 8.30
C ARG A 88 -19.02 -1.44 9.09
N ILE A 89 -20.10 -2.21 8.91
CA ILE A 89 -21.28 -2.12 9.79
C ILE A 89 -20.89 -2.40 11.25
N LYS A 90 -20.04 -3.40 11.49
CA LYS A 90 -19.60 -3.79 12.84
C LYS A 90 -18.27 -3.15 13.26
N MET A 91 -17.42 -2.81 12.30
CA MET A 91 -16.07 -2.28 12.52
C MET A 91 -15.83 -1.05 11.65
N PRO A 92 -16.23 0.16 12.11
CA PRO A 92 -15.98 1.40 11.37
C PRO A 92 -14.48 1.63 11.21
N PHE A 93 -14.07 2.24 10.09
CA PHE A 93 -12.65 2.38 9.76
C PHE A 93 -11.92 3.40 10.65
N THR A 94 -12.64 4.20 11.44
CA THR A 94 -12.05 5.09 12.47
C THR A 94 -11.53 4.35 13.69
N ARG A 95 -11.94 3.10 13.90
CA ARG A 95 -11.48 2.33 15.05
C ARG A 95 -10.12 1.69 14.74
N ASN A 96 -9.05 2.32 15.21
CA ASN A 96 -7.73 1.70 15.28
C ASN A 96 -7.74 0.62 16.36
N VAL A 97 -7.76 -0.66 15.97
CA VAL A 97 -7.85 -1.78 16.93
C VAL A 97 -6.49 -2.42 17.18
N LEU A 98 -5.63 -2.51 16.16
CA LEU A 98 -4.29 -3.09 16.27
C LEU A 98 -3.26 -2.13 15.72
N ILE A 99 -2.51 -1.43 16.58
CA ILE A 99 -1.17 -0.94 16.24
C ILE A 99 -1.12 -0.17 14.89
N ASN A 100 -2.00 0.83 14.72
CA ASN A 100 -2.20 1.64 13.49
C ASN A 100 -2.80 0.92 12.27
N ILE A 101 -3.44 -0.24 12.44
CA ILE A 101 -4.19 -0.94 11.41
C ILE A 101 -5.69 -0.75 11.63
N THR A 102 -6.36 -0.26 10.60
CA THR A 102 -7.81 -0.08 10.52
C THR A 102 -8.44 -1.30 9.85
N LEU A 103 -9.09 -2.15 10.65
CA LEU A 103 -9.67 -3.42 10.17
C LEU A 103 -10.69 -3.24 9.04
N GLY A 104 -11.32 -2.07 8.96
CA GLY A 104 -12.27 -1.72 7.89
C GLY A 104 -11.71 -1.80 6.47
N PHE A 105 -10.38 -1.70 6.29
CA PHE A 105 -9.73 -1.84 4.98
C PHE A 105 -9.19 -3.26 4.73
N PHE A 106 -9.14 -4.09 5.76
CA PHE A 106 -8.47 -5.40 5.70
C PHE A 106 -9.15 -6.36 4.72
N VAL A 107 -10.47 -6.21 4.53
CA VAL A 107 -11.23 -6.96 3.52
C VAL A 107 -10.61 -6.78 2.14
N LEU A 108 -10.37 -5.53 1.72
CA LEU A 108 -9.77 -5.25 0.42
C LEU A 108 -8.34 -5.77 0.33
N TYR A 109 -7.55 -5.71 1.41
CA TYR A 109 -6.19 -6.25 1.40
C TYR A 109 -6.16 -7.76 1.18
N VAL A 110 -7.00 -8.51 1.90
CA VAL A 110 -7.11 -9.97 1.74
C VAL A 110 -7.60 -10.31 0.34
N LEU A 111 -8.64 -9.63 -0.16
CA LEU A 111 -9.20 -9.89 -1.47
C LEU A 111 -8.21 -9.53 -2.60
N MET A 112 -7.46 -8.44 -2.49
CA MET A 112 -6.41 -8.09 -3.44
C MET A 112 -5.26 -9.09 -3.44
N TYR A 113 -4.88 -9.59 -2.27
CA TYR A 113 -3.87 -10.63 -2.16
C TYR A 113 -4.31 -11.91 -2.88
N LEU A 114 -5.56 -12.36 -2.65
CA LEU A 114 -6.13 -13.51 -3.35
C LEU A 114 -6.25 -13.26 -4.86
N LEU A 115 -6.66 -12.05 -5.28
CA LEU A 115 -6.70 -11.67 -6.69
C LEU A 115 -5.31 -11.75 -7.33
N GLY A 116 -4.28 -11.28 -6.62
CA GLY A 116 -2.88 -11.40 -7.05
C GLY A 116 -2.45 -12.85 -7.29
N LEU A 117 -2.85 -13.78 -6.42
CA LEU A 117 -2.61 -15.22 -6.61
C LEU A 117 -3.30 -15.77 -7.87
N ILE A 118 -4.58 -15.41 -8.09
CA ILE A 118 -5.35 -15.84 -9.27
C ILE A 118 -4.71 -15.30 -10.55
N VAL A 119 -4.35 -14.02 -10.56
CA VAL A 119 -3.75 -13.33 -11.69
C VAL A 119 -2.37 -13.88 -12.02
N CYS A 120 -1.57 -14.20 -11.00
CA CYS A 120 -0.26 -14.84 -11.17
C CYS A 120 -0.39 -16.25 -11.79
N ARG A 121 -1.34 -17.07 -11.31
CA ARG A 121 -1.53 -18.45 -11.79
C ARG A 121 -2.18 -18.56 -13.15
N SER A 122 -3.02 -17.59 -13.52
CA SER A 122 -3.72 -17.58 -14.81
C SER A 122 -2.88 -17.01 -15.96
N GLY A 123 -1.69 -16.46 -15.67
CA GLY A 123 -0.87 -15.73 -16.65
C GLY A 123 -1.54 -14.46 -17.16
N ALA A 124 -2.55 -13.93 -16.45
CA ALA A 124 -3.35 -12.80 -16.92
C ALA A 124 -2.52 -11.50 -17.06
N LEU A 125 -1.42 -11.36 -16.31
CA LEU A 125 -0.49 -10.22 -16.41
C LEU A 125 0.14 -10.13 -17.82
N GLU A 126 0.44 -11.26 -18.44
CA GLU A 126 1.01 -11.32 -19.79
C GLU A 126 0.02 -10.86 -20.86
N LYS A 127 -1.28 -10.90 -20.56
CA LYS A 127 -2.37 -10.50 -21.47
C LYS A 127 -2.93 -9.11 -21.20
N LEU A 128 -2.30 -8.33 -20.31
CA LEU A 128 -2.68 -6.93 -20.06
C LEU A 128 -2.56 -6.11 -21.35
N SER A 129 -3.58 -5.30 -21.63
CA SER A 129 -3.68 -4.42 -22.80
C SER A 129 -3.77 -2.97 -22.34
N MET A 130 -2.99 -2.09 -22.94
CA MET A 130 -3.04 -0.66 -22.59
C MET A 130 -4.38 0.00 -22.86
N LYS A 131 -5.11 -0.43 -23.90
CA LYS A 131 -6.46 0.10 -24.16
C LYS A 131 -7.39 -0.12 -22.97
N LYS A 132 -7.37 -1.33 -22.39
CA LYS A 132 -8.11 -1.65 -21.17
C LYS A 132 -7.58 -0.89 -19.96
N GLY A 133 -6.26 -0.66 -19.89
CA GLY A 133 -5.64 0.17 -18.86
C GLY A 133 -6.24 1.58 -18.81
N TRP A 134 -6.31 2.26 -19.96
CA TRP A 134 -6.93 3.58 -20.07
C TRP A 134 -8.41 3.56 -19.70
N VAL A 135 -9.17 2.55 -20.13
CA VAL A 135 -10.59 2.40 -19.73
C VAL A 135 -10.71 2.28 -18.21
N MET A 136 -9.87 1.48 -17.57
CA MET A 136 -9.87 1.36 -16.10
C MET A 136 -9.51 2.68 -15.42
N LEU A 137 -8.55 3.45 -15.96
CA LEU A 137 -8.24 4.78 -15.42
C LEU A 137 -9.44 5.73 -15.56
N VAL A 138 -10.11 5.75 -16.71
CA VAL A 138 -11.32 6.56 -16.92
C VAL A 138 -12.39 6.17 -15.90
N ILE A 139 -12.63 4.87 -15.69
CA ILE A 139 -13.58 4.40 -14.66
C ILE A 139 -13.18 4.91 -13.27
N ALA A 140 -11.90 4.80 -12.90
CA ALA A 140 -11.41 5.30 -11.61
C ALA A 140 -11.64 6.81 -11.45
N VAL A 141 -11.27 7.61 -12.45
CA VAL A 141 -11.46 9.07 -12.44
C VAL A 141 -12.94 9.45 -12.40
N MET A 142 -13.78 8.82 -13.22
CA MET A 142 -15.22 9.06 -13.25
C MET A 142 -15.92 8.64 -11.96
N SER A 143 -15.29 7.80 -11.13
CA SER A 143 -15.81 7.41 -9.82
C SER A 143 -15.50 8.43 -8.71
N LEU A 144 -14.57 9.37 -8.91
CA LEU A 144 -14.17 10.37 -7.89
C LEU A 144 -15.32 11.25 -7.36
N PRO A 145 -16.31 11.67 -8.17
CA PRO A 145 -17.46 12.42 -7.65
C PRO A 145 -18.26 11.66 -6.58
N VAL A 146 -18.29 10.32 -6.63
CA VAL A 146 -18.95 9.50 -5.60
C VAL A 146 -18.24 9.67 -4.26
N ALA A 147 -16.90 9.63 -4.26
CA ALA A 147 -16.09 9.87 -3.07
C ALA A 147 -16.30 11.27 -2.52
N TYR A 148 -16.24 12.27 -3.40
CA TYR A 148 -16.45 13.67 -3.05
C TYR A 148 -17.82 13.87 -2.38
N PHE A 149 -18.89 13.34 -2.97
CA PHE A 149 -20.22 13.44 -2.41
C PHE A 149 -20.31 12.76 -1.03
N CYS A 150 -19.80 11.54 -0.88
CA CYS A 150 -19.81 10.82 0.39
C CYS A 150 -19.04 11.57 1.50
N ILE A 151 -17.85 12.10 1.18
CA ILE A 151 -16.97 12.76 2.15
C ILE A 151 -17.53 14.12 2.58
N PHE A 152 -17.97 14.95 1.62
CA PHE A 152 -18.34 16.34 1.90
C PHE A 152 -19.82 16.54 2.22
N HIS A 153 -20.72 15.66 1.78
CA HIS A 153 -22.16 15.79 2.01
C HIS A 153 -22.71 14.78 3.04
N HIS A 154 -22.00 13.68 3.31
CA HIS A 154 -22.42 12.63 4.25
C HIS A 154 -21.33 12.30 5.29
N SER A 155 -20.62 13.33 5.76
CA SER A 155 -19.37 13.21 6.53
C SER A 155 -19.46 12.37 7.81
N ALA A 156 -20.63 12.25 8.44
CA ALA A 156 -20.84 11.38 9.61
C ALA A 156 -21.22 9.94 9.24
N GLU A 157 -21.95 9.76 8.14
CA GLU A 157 -22.57 8.49 7.74
C GLU A 157 -21.65 7.61 6.89
N PHE A 158 -20.60 8.18 6.27
CA PHE A 158 -19.65 7.40 5.47
C PHE A 158 -18.63 6.63 6.31
N VAL A 159 -18.42 7.05 7.57
CA VAL A 159 -17.38 6.53 8.47
C VAL A 159 -17.60 5.05 8.86
N GLY A 160 -18.85 4.62 8.83
CA GLY A 160 -19.29 3.26 9.06
C GLY A 160 -20.80 3.20 9.29
N GLY A 161 -21.30 2.02 9.65
CA GLY A 161 -22.72 1.77 9.84
C GLY A 161 -23.44 1.35 8.55
N GLY A 162 -24.75 1.09 8.67
CA GLY A 162 -25.58 0.54 7.59
C GLY A 162 -26.14 1.56 6.60
N SER A 163 -25.47 2.70 6.39
CA SER A 163 -25.96 3.78 5.52
C SER A 163 -25.69 3.50 4.04
N LEU A 164 -26.49 4.10 3.16
CA LEU A 164 -26.25 4.05 1.71
C LEU A 164 -24.94 4.76 1.33
N ALA A 165 -24.58 5.82 2.05
CA ALA A 165 -23.31 6.53 1.89
C ALA A 165 -22.10 5.63 2.20
N SER A 166 -22.16 4.84 3.28
CA SER A 166 -21.09 3.88 3.61
C SER A 166 -20.97 2.76 2.58
N LEU A 167 -22.08 2.31 1.99
CA LEU A 167 -22.06 1.32 0.90
C LEU A 167 -21.45 1.91 -0.38
N ALA A 168 -21.89 3.10 -0.79
CA ALA A 168 -21.38 3.80 -1.96
C ALA A 168 -19.87 4.06 -1.83
N TYR A 169 -19.41 4.47 -0.66
CA TYR A 169 -17.99 4.69 -0.37
C TYR A 169 -17.18 3.38 -0.41
N ALA A 170 -17.69 2.29 0.17
CA ALA A 170 -17.04 0.98 0.13
C ALA A 170 -16.92 0.42 -1.30
N LEU A 171 -17.96 0.59 -2.12
CA LEU A 171 -17.92 0.25 -3.54
C LEU A 171 -16.92 1.11 -4.30
N TRP A 172 -16.93 2.43 -4.06
CA TRP A 172 -15.96 3.35 -4.67
C TRP A 172 -14.51 2.95 -4.38
N GLU A 173 -14.17 2.58 -3.14
CA GLU A 173 -12.81 2.14 -2.80
C GLU A 173 -12.42 0.87 -3.54
N SER A 174 -13.34 -0.09 -3.67
CA SER A 174 -13.07 -1.33 -4.41
C SER A 174 -12.82 -1.06 -5.91
N VAL A 175 -13.58 -0.12 -6.51
CA VAL A 175 -13.38 0.35 -7.89
C VAL A 175 -12.00 0.99 -8.01
N MET A 176 -11.68 1.96 -7.16
CA MET A 176 -10.39 2.65 -7.18
C MET A 176 -9.23 1.67 -7.03
N CYS A 177 -9.33 0.75 -6.07
CA CYS A 177 -8.29 -0.23 -5.80
C CYS A 177 -8.01 -1.12 -7.02
N VAL A 178 -9.03 -1.69 -7.65
CA VAL A 178 -8.87 -2.57 -8.82
C VAL A 178 -8.43 -1.78 -10.05
N CYS A 179 -9.13 -0.69 -10.37
CA CYS A 179 -8.95 0.04 -11.61
C CYS A 179 -7.59 0.74 -11.68
N VAL A 180 -7.16 1.39 -10.59
CA VAL A 180 -5.85 2.04 -10.51
C VAL A 180 -4.74 0.98 -10.55
N SER A 181 -4.88 -0.13 -9.83
CA SER A 181 -3.89 -1.22 -9.87
C SER A 181 -3.75 -1.80 -11.29
N TYR A 182 -4.88 -2.03 -11.99
CA TYR A 182 -4.86 -2.49 -13.37
C TYR A 182 -4.17 -1.50 -14.31
N PHE A 183 -4.49 -0.20 -14.19
CA PHE A 183 -3.87 0.84 -14.99
C PHE A 183 -2.37 0.90 -14.76
N ILE A 184 -1.90 0.98 -13.51
CA ILE A 184 -0.48 1.06 -13.17
C ILE A 184 0.28 -0.15 -13.70
N LEU A 185 -0.25 -1.37 -13.52
CA LEU A 185 0.37 -2.59 -14.02
C LEU A 185 0.44 -2.60 -15.56
N SER A 186 -0.64 -2.20 -16.22
CA SER A 186 -0.68 -2.12 -17.68
C SER A 186 0.27 -1.06 -18.22
N PHE A 187 0.33 0.11 -17.57
CA PHE A 187 1.20 1.22 -17.94
C PHE A 187 2.67 0.83 -17.76
N GLY A 188 3.01 0.29 -16.59
CA GLY A 188 4.36 -0.18 -16.27
C GLY A 188 4.85 -1.22 -17.27
N LYS A 189 4.00 -2.19 -17.63
CA LYS A 189 4.34 -3.21 -18.63
C LYS A 189 4.69 -2.64 -20.01
N HIS A 190 3.95 -1.66 -20.49
CA HIS A 190 4.11 -1.16 -21.88
C HIS A 190 5.10 0.00 -22.01
N HIS A 191 5.29 0.80 -20.94
CA HIS A 191 6.10 2.03 -21.01
C HIS A 191 7.34 2.01 -20.13
N VAL A 192 7.36 1.22 -19.04
CA VAL A 192 8.39 1.31 -17.98
C VAL A 192 9.14 -0.01 -17.78
N ASN A 193 8.80 -1.06 -18.53
CA ASN A 193 9.42 -2.39 -18.39
C ASN A 193 10.81 -2.50 -19.07
N GLY A 194 11.58 -1.42 -19.06
CA GLY A 194 12.92 -1.36 -19.64
C GLY A 194 14.01 -1.76 -18.64
N ALA A 195 14.95 -2.59 -19.07
CA ALA A 195 16.09 -3.04 -18.26
C ALA A 195 17.23 -2.00 -18.17
N SER A 196 16.92 -0.72 -17.99
CA SER A 196 17.97 0.30 -17.86
C SER A 196 18.69 0.17 -16.53
N ARG A 197 20.02 0.37 -16.52
CA ARG A 197 20.83 0.34 -15.29
C ARG A 197 20.33 1.33 -14.25
N PHE A 198 19.79 2.47 -14.70
CA PHE A 198 19.19 3.48 -13.84
C PHE A 198 17.95 2.96 -13.10
N TRP A 199 17.00 2.37 -13.84
CA TRP A 199 15.77 1.82 -13.26
C TRP A 199 16.03 0.63 -12.35
N GLN A 200 16.99 -0.24 -12.72
CA GLN A 200 17.42 -1.36 -11.88
C GLN A 200 18.05 -0.88 -10.56
N GLY A 201 18.89 0.17 -10.61
CA GLY A 201 19.47 0.77 -9.42
C GLY A 201 18.41 1.31 -8.46
N LEU A 202 17.46 2.09 -8.98
CA LEU A 202 16.34 2.62 -8.18
C LEU A 202 15.43 1.51 -7.65
N ALA A 203 15.14 0.49 -8.45
CA ALA A 203 14.32 -0.64 -8.03
C ALA A 203 14.97 -1.39 -6.86
N GLY A 204 16.29 -1.59 -6.91
CA GLY A 204 17.02 -2.12 -5.77
C GLY A 204 16.88 -1.23 -4.53
N ASP A 205 16.97 0.10 -4.66
CA ASP A 205 16.90 1.08 -3.56
C ASP A 205 15.51 1.19 -2.92
N SER A 206 14.46 0.86 -3.65
CA SER A 206 13.05 1.08 -3.26
C SER A 206 12.68 0.53 -1.88
N TYR A 207 13.13 -0.68 -1.53
CA TYR A 207 12.77 -1.30 -0.24
C TYR A 207 13.44 -0.59 0.95
N MET A 208 14.69 -0.17 0.79
CA MET A 208 15.39 0.61 1.82
C MET A 208 14.74 1.99 1.97
N VAL A 209 14.43 2.66 0.85
CA VAL A 209 13.66 3.92 0.86
C VAL A 209 12.35 3.75 1.63
N TYR A 210 11.62 2.67 1.39
CA TYR A 210 10.37 2.40 2.12
C TYR A 210 10.57 2.26 3.64
N ILE A 211 11.71 1.78 4.12
CA ILE A 211 12.00 1.69 5.56
C ILE A 211 12.36 3.08 6.14
N ILE A 212 13.17 3.86 5.43
CA ILE A 212 13.76 5.11 5.96
C ILE A 212 12.99 6.39 5.61
N HIS A 213 12.13 6.37 4.59
CA HIS A 213 11.38 7.55 4.16
C HIS A 213 10.61 8.28 5.28
N PRO A 214 10.09 7.63 6.33
CA PRO A 214 9.33 8.34 7.36
C PRO A 214 10.18 9.36 8.09
N PHE A 215 11.49 9.13 8.24
CA PHE A 215 12.40 10.10 8.85
C PHE A 215 12.49 11.39 8.05
N PHE A 216 12.58 11.27 6.73
CA PHE A 216 12.66 12.43 5.86
C PHE A 216 11.32 13.14 5.77
N VAL A 217 10.23 12.39 5.60
CA VAL A 217 8.88 12.98 5.53
C VAL A 217 8.56 13.75 6.82
N VAL A 218 8.75 13.12 7.98
CA VAL A 218 8.44 13.76 9.26
C VAL A 218 9.42 14.89 9.56
N GLY A 219 10.72 14.69 9.30
CA GLY A 219 11.75 15.69 9.50
C GLY A 219 11.52 16.94 8.66
N PHE A 220 11.32 16.81 7.35
CA PHE A 220 11.04 17.95 6.48
C PHE A 220 9.68 18.59 6.78
N THR A 221 8.67 17.80 7.16
CA THR A 221 7.38 18.37 7.60
C THR A 221 7.58 19.29 8.80
N ARG A 222 8.32 18.85 9.83
CA ARG A 222 8.59 19.67 11.02
C ARG A 222 9.47 20.88 10.73
N LEU A 223 10.44 20.75 9.83
CA LEU A 223 11.28 21.88 9.40
C LEU A 223 10.47 22.95 8.65
N LEU A 224 9.52 22.52 7.80
CA LEU A 224 8.72 23.42 6.98
C LEU A 224 7.45 23.93 7.68
N GLU A 225 7.03 23.30 8.79
CA GLU A 225 5.85 23.69 9.57
C GLU A 225 5.90 25.16 10.00
N ASN A 226 7.08 25.66 10.40
CA ASN A 226 7.28 27.03 10.87
C ASN A 226 7.72 28.01 9.77
N SER A 227 7.71 27.60 8.49
CA SER A 227 8.21 28.43 7.39
C SER A 227 7.27 29.56 6.97
N GLY A 228 6.02 29.55 7.43
CA GLY A 228 4.99 30.51 7.03
C GLY A 228 4.50 30.36 5.59
N ALA A 229 5.00 29.36 4.83
CA ALA A 229 4.58 29.09 3.46
C ALA A 229 3.20 28.40 3.43
N ASN A 230 2.52 28.50 2.28
CA ASN A 230 1.26 27.80 2.05
C ASN A 230 1.46 26.28 2.20
N ALA A 231 0.52 25.61 2.85
CA ALA A 231 0.50 24.15 3.06
C ALA A 231 0.78 23.34 1.79
N PHE A 232 0.29 23.79 0.62
CA PHE A 232 0.56 23.10 -0.65
C PHE A 232 2.05 23.13 -1.04
N VAL A 233 2.71 24.27 -0.83
CA VAL A 233 4.15 24.43 -1.10
C VAL A 233 4.95 23.56 -0.13
N CYS A 234 4.61 23.60 1.16
CA CYS A 234 5.24 22.74 2.17
C CYS A 234 5.09 21.26 1.83
N LEU A 235 3.90 20.84 1.36
CA LEU A 235 3.64 19.47 0.93
C LEU A 235 4.51 19.08 -0.27
N MET A 236 4.51 19.88 -1.33
CA MET A 236 5.31 19.58 -2.54
C MET A 236 6.81 19.55 -2.22
N ALA A 237 7.30 20.51 -1.44
CA ALA A 237 8.70 20.54 -1.00
C ALA A 237 9.04 19.30 -0.17
N THR A 238 8.21 18.93 0.80
CA THR A 238 8.39 17.73 1.62
C THR A 238 8.46 16.47 0.76
N LEU A 239 7.56 16.31 -0.22
CA LEU A 239 7.54 15.14 -1.10
C LEU A 239 8.82 15.03 -1.93
N VAL A 240 9.23 16.12 -2.59
CA VAL A 240 10.43 16.13 -3.45
C VAL A 240 11.68 15.88 -2.62
N LEU A 241 11.85 16.62 -1.52
CA LEU A 241 13.02 16.48 -0.63
C LEU A 241 13.10 15.09 -0.02
N SER A 242 11.98 14.55 0.46
CA SER A 242 11.95 13.21 1.05
C SER A 242 12.29 12.10 0.06
N LEU A 243 11.81 12.22 -1.19
CA LEU A 243 12.14 11.27 -2.25
C LEU A 243 13.63 11.33 -2.59
N VAL A 244 14.17 12.52 -2.85
CA VAL A 244 15.57 12.71 -3.23
C VAL A 244 16.50 12.25 -2.12
N CYS A 245 16.32 12.75 -0.89
CA CYS A 245 17.13 12.35 0.27
C CYS A 245 16.96 10.86 0.58
N GLY A 246 15.75 10.33 0.49
CA GLY A 246 15.46 8.91 0.69
C GLY A 246 16.27 8.02 -0.25
N PHE A 247 16.25 8.29 -1.56
CA PHE A 247 17.02 7.51 -2.54
C PHE A 247 18.53 7.67 -2.39
N ILE A 248 19.02 8.88 -2.09
CA ILE A 248 20.45 9.13 -1.86
C ILE A 248 20.94 8.32 -0.65
N VAL A 249 20.26 8.44 0.49
CA VAL A 249 20.65 7.75 1.72
C VAL A 249 20.48 6.23 1.58
N ALA A 250 19.42 5.77 0.94
CA ALA A 250 19.23 4.34 0.66
C ALA A 250 20.39 3.77 -0.19
N ARG A 251 20.83 4.50 -1.21
CA ARG A 251 21.95 4.09 -2.05
C ARG A 251 23.27 4.05 -1.28
N LEU A 252 23.54 5.06 -0.47
CA LEU A 252 24.73 5.11 0.39
C LEU A 252 24.74 3.94 1.37
N LEU A 253 23.62 3.68 2.03
CA LEU A 253 23.47 2.55 2.95
C LEU A 253 23.69 1.21 2.25
N ARG A 254 23.15 0.99 1.04
CA ARG A 254 23.42 -0.25 0.29
C ARG A 254 24.91 -0.42 0.01
N VAL A 255 25.59 0.63 -0.48
CA VAL A 255 27.03 0.55 -0.81
C VAL A 255 27.85 0.26 0.44
N LEU A 256 27.52 0.86 1.58
CA LEU A 256 28.19 0.62 2.85
C LEU A 256 27.97 -0.81 3.35
N LEU A 257 26.73 -1.30 3.33
CA LEU A 257 26.40 -2.67 3.75
C LEU A 257 27.11 -3.71 2.88
N HIS A 258 27.18 -3.49 1.57
CA HIS A 258 27.90 -4.37 0.65
C HIS A 258 29.41 -4.43 0.95
N LYS A 259 30.02 -3.30 1.36
CA LYS A 259 31.43 -3.27 1.77
C LYS A 259 31.71 -4.04 3.07
N ILE A 260 30.72 -4.14 3.96
CA ILE A 260 30.84 -4.84 5.25
C ILE A 260 30.51 -6.35 5.10
N GLY A 261 30.29 -6.84 3.88
CA GLY A 261 29.92 -8.23 3.61
C GLY A 261 28.46 -8.56 3.96
N TYR A 262 27.66 -7.56 4.34
CA TYR A 262 26.25 -7.70 4.65
C TYR A 262 25.43 -7.53 3.37
N GLN A 263 25.06 -8.64 2.74
CA GLN A 263 24.15 -8.64 1.58
C GLN A 263 22.69 -8.65 2.04
N TRP A 264 22.17 -7.49 2.45
CA TRP A 264 20.73 -7.26 2.43
C TRP A 264 20.39 -6.38 1.24
N ILE A 265 19.50 -6.93 0.40
CA ILE A 265 18.99 -6.46 -0.91
C ILE A 265 19.63 -7.20 -2.08
#